data_AF-A0A2R6AX63-F1
#
_entry.id   AF-A0A2R6AX63-F1
#
_cell.length_a   1.000
_cell.length_b   1.000
_cell.length_c   1.000
_cell.angle_alpha   90.00
_cell.angle_beta   90.00
_cell.angle_gamma   90.00
#
_symmetry.space_group_name_H-M   'P 1'
#
loop_
_entity.id
_entity.type
_entity.pdbx_description
1 polymer ?
#
loop_
_entity_poly.entity_id
_entity_poly.type
_entity_poly.pdbx_seq_one_letter_code
_entity_poly.pdbx_strand_id
1 'polypeptide(L)'
;MAEQVSLKHFHPLSQDGLLGYYAPNQSEFNGVLHFLNSHGFKIVYVSPDRFSIEGYAEASTVESLFHTTLYTYSYQGETYYAPSTPPQIPSGLQGVEISGLTNRTLIQPQYIVLGALNGTRIVPSNLPRSTPSVGLTTAATYYGPNVLEDAYGVNTLLSKGYVHK
;
A
#
# COMPACT_ATOMS: atom_id res chain seq x y z
N MET A 1 21.76 15.77 15.83
CA MET A 1 21.27 14.39 15.61
C MET A 1 21.19 13.99 14.13
N ALA A 2 21.27 14.93 13.16
CA ALA A 2 21.34 14.59 11.72
C ALA A 2 22.72 14.08 11.26
N GLU A 3 23.78 14.27 12.05
CA GLU A 3 25.16 13.88 11.71
C GLU A 3 25.40 12.35 11.74
N GLN A 4 24.55 11.56 12.42
CA GLN A 4 24.78 10.12 12.61
C GLN A 4 24.40 9.25 11.41
N VAL A 5 23.77 9.80 10.37
CA VAL A 5 23.51 9.06 9.11
C VAL A 5 24.71 9.11 8.15
N SER A 6 25.75 9.90 8.49
CA SER A 6 27.00 10.02 7.73
C SER A 6 28.01 8.88 8.01
N LEU A 7 27.53 7.70 8.38
CA LEU A 7 28.35 6.48 8.43
C LEU A 7 27.95 5.57 7.27
N LYS A 8 28.73 5.68 6.20
CA LYS A 8 28.66 4.99 4.92
C LYS A 8 28.97 3.48 5.02
N HIS A 9 28.41 2.79 6.02
CA HIS A 9 28.70 1.38 6.29
C HIS A 9 27.54 0.42 6.04
N PHE A 10 26.36 0.92 5.68
CA PHE A 10 25.26 0.07 5.22
C PHE A 10 25.30 -0.01 3.69
N HIS A 11 25.74 -1.16 3.18
CA HIS A 11 25.51 -1.52 1.80
C HIS A 11 24.09 -2.07 1.71
N PRO A 12 23.15 -1.42 1.00
CA PRO A 12 21.84 -2.01 0.79
C PRO A 12 22.02 -3.37 0.10
N LEU A 13 21.21 -4.36 0.47
CA LEU A 13 21.24 -5.65 -0.23
C LEU A 13 20.96 -5.41 -1.72
N SER A 14 21.76 -6.02 -2.59
CA SER A 14 21.40 -6.12 -3.99
C SER A 14 20.11 -6.92 -4.13
N GLN A 15 19.36 -6.69 -5.21
CA GLN A 15 18.16 -7.47 -5.50
C GLN A 15 18.48 -8.98 -5.52
N ASP A 16 19.56 -9.40 -6.17
CA ASP A 16 20.00 -10.80 -6.18
C ASP A 16 20.31 -11.33 -4.77
N GLY A 17 20.92 -10.50 -3.92
CA GLY A 17 21.16 -10.84 -2.52
C GLY A 17 19.85 -11.02 -1.76
N LEU A 18 18.89 -10.12 -1.94
CA LEU A 18 17.58 -10.21 -1.30
C LEU A 18 16.86 -11.50 -1.70
N LEU A 19 16.86 -11.82 -3.00
CA LEU A 19 16.25 -13.03 -3.52
C LEU A 19 16.98 -14.29 -3.05
N GLY A 20 18.32 -14.25 -2.98
CA GLY A 20 19.11 -15.39 -2.51
C GLY A 20 18.87 -15.71 -1.04
N TYR A 21 18.69 -14.69 -0.18
CA TYR A 21 18.55 -14.89 1.26
C TYR A 21 17.10 -15.06 1.72
N TYR A 22 16.14 -14.41 1.06
CA TYR A 22 14.79 -14.26 1.62
C TYR A 22 13.67 -14.75 0.71
N ALA A 23 13.88 -14.83 -0.62
CA ALA A 23 12.80 -15.30 -1.48
C ALA A 23 12.50 -16.77 -1.20
N PRO A 24 11.21 -17.18 -1.24
CA PRO A 24 10.84 -18.58 -1.15
C PRO A 24 11.61 -19.43 -2.14
N ASN A 25 11.90 -20.67 -1.75
CA ASN A 25 12.54 -21.59 -2.67
C ASN A 25 11.60 -21.88 -3.85
N GLN A 26 12.16 -22.16 -5.03
CA GLN A 26 11.34 -22.29 -6.24
C GLN A 26 10.30 -23.42 -6.14
N SER A 27 10.63 -24.50 -5.43
CA SER A 27 9.74 -25.65 -5.27
C SER A 27 8.55 -25.34 -4.36
N GLU A 28 8.77 -24.63 -3.26
CA GLU A 28 7.74 -24.14 -2.35
C GLU A 28 6.81 -23.18 -3.07
N PHE A 29 7.38 -22.20 -3.77
CA PHE A 29 6.62 -21.22 -4.54
C PHE A 29 5.74 -21.89 -5.61
N ASN A 30 6.31 -22.84 -6.37
CA ASN A 30 5.56 -23.61 -7.35
C ASN A 30 4.49 -24.51 -6.69
N GLY A 31 4.76 -25.02 -5.48
CA GLY A 31 3.80 -25.77 -4.68
C GLY A 31 2.56 -24.95 -4.33
N VAL A 32 2.76 -23.70 -3.89
CA VAL A 32 1.66 -22.75 -3.61
C VAL A 32 0.88 -22.44 -4.89
N LEU A 33 1.56 -22.16 -6.01
CA LEU A 33 0.89 -21.92 -7.29
C LEU A 33 0.04 -23.11 -7.73
N HIS A 34 0.59 -24.32 -7.65
CA HIS A 34 -0.13 -25.52 -8.03
C HIS A 34 -1.33 -25.77 -7.10
N PHE A 35 -1.15 -25.55 -5.80
CA PHE A 35 -2.21 -25.66 -4.81
C PHE A 35 -3.38 -24.70 -5.10
N LEU A 36 -3.09 -23.43 -5.36
CA LEU A 36 -4.13 -22.44 -5.67
C LEU A 36 -4.87 -22.79 -6.97
N ASN A 37 -4.14 -23.13 -8.04
CA ASN A 37 -4.76 -23.51 -9.32
C ASN A 37 -5.63 -24.76 -9.20
N SER A 38 -5.19 -25.79 -8.44
CA SER A 38 -5.97 -27.02 -8.25
C SER A 38 -7.25 -26.81 -7.44
N HIS A 39 -7.30 -25.77 -6.62
CA HIS A 39 -8.49 -25.35 -5.88
C HIS A 39 -9.33 -24.29 -6.62
N GLY A 40 -9.07 -24.06 -7.92
CA GLY A 40 -9.91 -23.23 -8.77
C GLY A 40 -9.62 -21.73 -8.70
N PHE A 41 -8.50 -21.32 -8.10
CA PHE A 41 -8.03 -19.93 -8.20
C PHE A 41 -7.41 -19.67 -9.57
N LYS A 42 -7.74 -18.51 -10.14
CA LYS A 42 -7.08 -17.97 -11.34
C LYS A 42 -6.01 -16.99 -10.90
N ILE A 43 -4.76 -17.34 -11.16
CA ILE A 43 -3.62 -16.46 -10.88
C ILE A 43 -3.55 -15.36 -11.95
N VAL A 44 -3.50 -14.10 -11.50
CA VAL A 44 -3.42 -12.91 -12.38
C VAL A 44 -2.06 -12.24 -12.32
N TYR A 45 -1.33 -12.42 -11.23
CA TYR A 45 -0.01 -11.87 -11.05
C TYR A 45 0.85 -12.75 -10.17
N VAL A 46 2.14 -12.81 -10.51
CA VAL A 46 3.21 -13.42 -9.73
C VAL A 46 4.32 -12.40 -9.67
N SER A 47 4.76 -12.07 -8.46
CA SER A 47 5.88 -11.14 -8.33
C SER A 47 7.18 -11.79 -8.82
N PRO A 48 8.04 -11.05 -9.56
CA PRO A 48 9.33 -11.58 -10.02
C PRO A 48 10.25 -12.04 -8.88
N ASP A 49 10.06 -11.47 -7.69
CA ASP A 49 10.80 -11.80 -6.47
C ASP A 49 10.22 -13.01 -5.69
N ARG A 50 9.11 -13.60 -6.16
CA ARG A 50 8.39 -14.72 -5.54
C ARG A 50 7.82 -14.44 -4.15
N PHE A 51 7.73 -13.18 -3.73
CA PHE A 51 7.13 -12.81 -2.45
C PHE A 51 5.60 -12.72 -2.47
N SER A 52 4.98 -12.57 -3.65
CA SER A 52 3.53 -12.47 -3.73
C SER A 52 2.95 -13.17 -4.96
N ILE A 53 1.72 -13.63 -4.76
CA ILE A 53 0.85 -14.20 -5.78
C ILE A 53 -0.48 -13.48 -5.63
N GLU A 54 -1.02 -12.97 -6.73
CA GLU A 54 -2.38 -12.44 -6.76
C GLU A 54 -3.23 -13.32 -7.65
N GLY A 55 -4.41 -13.65 -7.15
CA GLY A 55 -5.39 -14.44 -7.87
C GLY A 55 -6.79 -14.20 -7.35
N TYR A 56 -7.77 -14.68 -8.10
CA TYR A 56 -9.17 -14.61 -7.71
C TYR A 56 -9.87 -15.94 -7.96
N ALA A 57 -10.95 -16.17 -7.22
CA ALA A 57 -11.84 -17.32 -7.39
C ALA A 57 -13.29 -16.87 -7.12
N GLU A 58 -14.25 -17.75 -7.39
CA GLU A 58 -15.63 -17.54 -6.94
C GLU A 58 -15.71 -17.50 -5.41
N ALA A 59 -16.65 -16.73 -4.85
CA ALA A 59 -16.80 -16.61 -3.40
C ALA A 59 -16.99 -17.98 -2.73
N SER A 60 -17.80 -18.86 -3.34
CA SER A 60 -18.00 -20.25 -2.88
C SER A 60 -16.71 -21.06 -2.78
N THR A 61 -15.79 -20.87 -3.74
CA THR A 61 -14.47 -21.51 -3.74
C THR A 61 -13.60 -20.99 -2.60
N VAL A 62 -13.58 -19.67 -2.39
CA VAL A 62 -12.85 -19.04 -1.27
C VAL A 62 -13.40 -19.52 0.07
N GLU A 63 -14.72 -19.50 0.22
CA GLU A 63 -15.43 -19.95 1.42
C GLU A 63 -15.12 -21.41 1.78
N SER A 64 -15.16 -22.28 0.77
CA SER A 64 -14.83 -23.70 0.92
C SER A 64 -13.37 -23.91 1.33
N LEU A 65 -12.43 -23.25 0.65
CA LEU A 65 -11.00 -23.42 0.91
C LEU A 65 -10.57 -22.93 2.31
N PHE A 66 -11.14 -21.81 2.75
CA PHE A 66 -10.79 -21.17 4.01
C PHE A 66 -11.75 -21.53 5.16
N HIS A 67 -12.69 -22.44 4.93
CA HIS A 67 -13.68 -22.88 5.92
C HIS A 67 -14.40 -21.72 6.63
N THR A 68 -14.86 -20.74 5.86
CA THR A 68 -15.60 -19.57 6.34
C THR A 68 -16.71 -19.19 5.37
N THR A 69 -17.68 -18.40 5.80
CA THR A 69 -18.64 -17.74 4.90
C THR A 69 -18.28 -16.26 4.79
N LEU A 70 -18.28 -15.70 3.58
CA LEU A 70 -18.08 -14.28 3.32
C LEU A 70 -19.44 -13.58 3.34
N TYR A 71 -19.59 -12.59 4.21
CA TYR A 71 -20.76 -11.72 4.22
C TYR A 71 -20.41 -10.31 3.79
N THR A 72 -21.41 -9.64 3.24
CA THR A 72 -21.39 -8.19 3.04
C THR A 72 -21.96 -7.51 4.29
N TYR A 73 -21.18 -6.60 4.86
CA TYR A 73 -21.54 -5.80 6.02
C TYR A 73 -21.72 -4.35 5.60
N SER A 74 -22.58 -3.62 6.32
CA SER A 74 -22.70 -2.17 6.21
C SER A 74 -22.41 -1.54 7.57
N TYR A 75 -21.40 -0.68 7.64
CA TYR A 75 -20.98 0.00 8.87
C TYR A 75 -20.50 1.41 8.55
N GLN A 76 -20.99 2.41 9.29
CA GLN A 76 -20.62 3.82 9.12
C GLN A 76 -20.72 4.34 7.67
N GLY A 77 -21.70 3.84 6.91
CA GLY A 77 -21.92 4.26 5.51
C GLY A 77 -21.01 3.56 4.49
N GLU A 78 -20.12 2.67 4.92
CA GLU A 78 -19.29 1.84 4.06
C GLU A 78 -19.84 0.42 3.97
N THR A 79 -19.84 -0.13 2.76
CA THR A 79 -20.19 -1.54 2.50
C THR A 79 -18.92 -2.31 2.18
N TYR A 80 -18.66 -3.39 2.91
CA TYR A 80 -17.45 -4.21 2.76
C TYR A 80 -17.79 -5.70 2.92
N TYR A 81 -16.96 -6.58 2.34
CA TYR A 81 -17.04 -8.01 2.60
C TYR A 81 -16.01 -8.43 3.66
N ALA A 82 -16.34 -9.43 4.46
CA ALA A 82 -15.41 -10.05 5.40
C ALA A 82 -15.84 -11.48 5.78
N PRO A 83 -14.92 -12.30 6.31
CA PRO A 83 -15.24 -13.60 6.89
C PRO A 83 -16.18 -13.45 8.09
N SER A 84 -17.17 -14.32 8.20
CA SER A 84 -18.07 -14.43 9.35
C SER A 84 -17.42 -15.12 10.56
N THR A 85 -16.43 -15.97 10.32
CA THR A 85 -15.64 -16.67 11.32
C THR A 85 -14.15 -16.54 11.00
N PRO A 86 -13.24 -16.73 11.98
CA PRO A 86 -11.81 -16.82 11.70
C PRO A 86 -11.52 -17.86 10.60
N PRO A 87 -10.90 -17.46 9.48
CA PRO A 87 -10.55 -18.38 8.39
C PRO A 87 -9.55 -19.45 8.84
N GLN A 88 -9.67 -20.66 8.31
CA GLN A 88 -8.66 -21.71 8.47
C GLN A 88 -7.64 -21.64 7.35
N ILE A 89 -6.35 -21.77 7.69
CA ILE A 89 -5.28 -21.82 6.70
C ILE A 89 -5.15 -23.27 6.20
N PRO A 90 -5.41 -23.53 4.91
CA PRO A 90 -5.27 -24.88 4.37
C PRO A 90 -3.80 -25.30 4.33
N SER A 91 -3.55 -26.61 4.35
CA SER A 91 -2.20 -27.18 4.47
C SER A 91 -1.23 -26.70 3.37
N GLY A 92 -1.71 -26.49 2.15
CA GLY A 92 -0.90 -25.99 1.03
C GLY A 92 -0.52 -24.51 1.12
N LEU A 93 -1.05 -23.78 2.10
CA LEU A 93 -0.76 -22.36 2.35
C LEU A 93 -0.13 -22.14 3.74
N GLN A 94 0.34 -23.19 4.40
CA GLN A 94 1.01 -23.04 5.70
C GLN A 94 2.25 -22.17 5.58
N GLY A 95 2.39 -21.19 6.47
CA GLY A 95 3.48 -20.21 6.44
C GLY A 95 3.30 -19.09 5.39
N VAL A 96 2.17 -19.05 4.68
CA VAL A 96 1.83 -17.97 3.74
C VAL A 96 0.90 -16.97 4.42
N GLU A 97 1.21 -15.68 4.29
CA GLU A 97 0.30 -14.61 4.71
C GLU A 97 -0.83 -14.46 3.68
N ILE A 98 -2.08 -14.43 4.15
CA ILE A 98 -3.26 -14.31 3.30
C ILE A 98 -3.88 -12.93 3.48
N SER A 99 -3.90 -12.17 2.39
CA SER A 99 -4.58 -10.89 2.28
C SER A 99 -5.75 -10.97 1.29
N GLY A 100 -6.75 -10.10 1.43
CA GLY A 100 -7.87 -10.00 0.49
C GLY A 100 -9.12 -10.81 0.86
N LEU A 101 -9.17 -11.47 2.02
CA LEU A 101 -10.43 -12.03 2.55
C LEU A 101 -11.40 -10.97 3.06
N THR A 102 -10.94 -9.72 3.18
CA THR A 102 -11.77 -8.53 3.42
C THR A 102 -11.25 -7.35 2.60
N ASN A 103 -12.17 -6.48 2.17
CA ASN A 103 -11.82 -5.17 1.58
C ASN A 103 -12.00 -4.01 2.55
N ARG A 104 -12.25 -4.27 3.85
CA ARG A 104 -12.34 -3.20 4.84
C ARG A 104 -10.96 -2.71 5.22
N THR A 105 -10.77 -1.40 5.19
CA THR A 105 -9.55 -0.74 5.69
C THR A 105 -9.89 0.20 6.83
N LEU A 106 -9.03 0.25 7.84
CA LEU A 106 -9.07 1.28 8.89
C LEU A 106 -8.12 2.44 8.58
N ILE A 107 -7.31 2.32 7.52
CA ILE A 107 -6.37 3.34 7.11
C ILE A 107 -7.16 4.47 6.47
N GLN A 108 -7.15 5.63 7.12
CA GLN A 108 -7.68 6.87 6.57
C GLN A 108 -6.54 7.82 6.27
N PRO A 109 -6.48 8.41 5.05
CA PRO A 109 -5.48 9.42 4.75
C PRO A 109 -5.63 10.59 5.73
N GLN A 110 -4.52 10.98 6.35
CA GLN A 110 -4.50 12.10 7.26
C GLN A 110 -4.26 13.39 6.48
N TYR A 111 -5.34 14.07 6.13
CA TYR A 111 -5.28 15.38 5.50
C TYR A 111 -6.30 16.34 6.13
N ILE A 112 -6.12 17.63 5.85
CA ILE A 112 -7.09 18.69 6.10
C ILE A 112 -7.39 19.40 4.77
N VAL A 113 -8.64 19.82 4.57
CA VAL A 113 -9.02 20.63 3.41
C VAL A 113 -8.99 22.10 3.83
N LEU A 114 -8.09 22.88 3.25
CA LEU A 114 -8.01 24.32 3.52
C LEU A 114 -9.11 25.11 2.79
N GLY A 115 -9.66 24.55 1.71
CA GLY A 115 -10.73 25.14 0.91
C GLY A 115 -10.73 24.64 -0.53
N ALA A 116 -11.57 25.22 -1.38
CA ALA A 116 -11.56 25.01 -2.82
C ALA A 116 -10.75 26.12 -3.51
N LEU A 117 -10.17 25.83 -4.66
CA LEU A 117 -9.51 26.84 -5.49
C LEU A 117 -10.54 27.60 -6.32
N ASN A 118 -10.54 28.93 -6.22
CA ASN A 118 -11.23 29.84 -7.13
C ASN A 118 -10.18 30.76 -7.77
N GLY A 119 -9.71 30.38 -8.96
CA GLY A 119 -8.53 30.99 -9.56
C GLY A 119 -7.29 30.77 -8.67
N THR A 120 -6.69 31.86 -8.19
CA THR A 120 -5.51 31.85 -7.32
C THR A 120 -5.82 31.92 -5.83
N ARG A 121 -7.11 31.97 -5.45
CA ARG A 121 -7.54 32.13 -4.06
C ARG A 121 -8.13 30.83 -3.51
N ILE A 122 -7.80 30.51 -2.26
CA ILE A 122 -8.52 29.48 -1.50
C ILE A 122 -9.80 30.09 -0.94
N VAL A 123 -10.93 29.46 -1.24
CA VAL A 123 -12.26 29.80 -0.70
C VAL A 123 -12.77 28.67 0.20
N PRO A 124 -13.60 28.96 1.22
CA PRO A 124 -14.16 27.93 2.08
C PRO A 124 -14.90 26.83 1.27
N SER A 125 -14.84 25.59 1.75
CA SER A 125 -15.45 24.43 1.09
C SER A 125 -16.16 23.53 2.09
N ASN A 126 -17.26 22.92 1.68
CA ASN A 126 -18.04 21.97 2.50
C ASN A 126 -17.60 20.51 2.32
N LEU A 127 -16.35 20.28 1.89
CA LEU A 127 -15.79 18.93 1.80
C LEU A 127 -15.54 18.32 3.19
N PRO A 128 -15.54 16.98 3.30
CA PRO A 128 -15.10 16.30 4.51
C PRO A 128 -13.70 16.79 4.93
N ARG A 129 -13.49 16.97 6.24
CA ARG A 129 -12.21 17.41 6.82
C ARG A 129 -11.80 18.84 6.45
N SER A 130 -12.75 19.67 5.99
CA SER A 130 -12.54 21.11 5.84
C SER A 130 -12.33 21.80 7.18
N THR A 131 -11.32 22.66 7.25
CA THR A 131 -11.12 23.56 8.40
C THR A 131 -12.07 24.76 8.27
N PRO A 132 -12.66 25.28 9.36
CA PRO A 132 -13.31 26.59 9.32
C PRO A 132 -12.29 27.59 8.77
N SER A 133 -12.67 28.37 7.77
CA SER A 133 -11.78 29.27 7.04
C SER A 133 -11.02 30.19 7.98
N VAL A 134 -9.82 29.76 8.37
CA VAL A 134 -8.89 30.57 9.13
C VAL A 134 -8.34 31.57 8.13
N GLY A 135 -8.59 32.86 8.36
CA GLY A 135 -8.05 33.92 7.52
C GLY A 135 -6.52 33.85 7.53
N LEU A 136 -5.92 33.19 6.54
CA LEU A 136 -4.50 33.23 6.28
C LEU A 136 -4.20 34.62 5.68
N THR A 137 -3.88 35.59 6.53
CA THR A 137 -3.80 37.02 6.17
C THR A 137 -2.44 37.47 5.62
N THR A 138 -1.52 36.57 5.28
CA THR A 138 -0.21 36.96 4.70
C THR A 138 0.26 36.03 3.58
N ALA A 139 0.99 36.66 2.63
CA ALA A 139 1.62 36.17 1.39
C ALA A 139 1.64 34.64 1.13
N ALA A 140 1.15 34.29 -0.08
CA ALA A 140 1.02 32.95 -0.65
C ALA A 140 0.14 31.99 0.16
N THR A 141 -1.17 32.02 -0.09
CA THR A 141 -2.17 31.15 0.59
C THR A 141 -1.98 29.66 0.29
N TYR A 142 -1.08 29.29 -0.64
CA TYR A 142 -0.73 27.91 -0.97
C TYR A 142 0.66 27.84 -1.63
N TYR A 143 1.41 26.77 -1.35
CA TYR A 143 2.68 26.46 -2.00
C TYR A 143 2.49 25.26 -2.94
N GLY A 144 2.81 25.45 -4.22
CA GLY A 144 2.92 24.33 -5.17
C GLY A 144 4.23 23.55 -4.95
N PRO A 145 4.35 22.32 -5.49
CA PRO A 145 5.57 21.52 -5.40
C PRO A 145 6.83 22.28 -5.81
N ASN A 146 6.75 23.09 -6.88
CA ASN A 146 7.86 23.93 -7.36
C ASN A 146 8.38 24.94 -6.33
N VAL A 147 7.49 25.57 -5.55
CA VAL A 147 7.93 26.54 -4.53
C VAL A 147 8.59 25.82 -3.36
N LEU A 148 8.14 24.61 -3.03
CA LEU A 148 8.79 23.77 -2.03
C LEU A 148 10.16 23.30 -2.54
N GLU A 149 10.27 22.92 -3.81
CA GLU A 149 11.54 22.53 -4.44
C GLU A 149 12.58 23.66 -4.37
N ASP A 150 12.17 24.90 -4.63
CA ASP A 150 13.04 26.07 -4.50
C ASP A 150 13.39 26.36 -3.03
N ALA A 151 12.39 26.38 -2.13
CA ALA A 151 12.59 26.69 -0.72
C ALA A 151 13.47 25.68 0.02
N TYR A 152 13.35 24.39 -0.34
CA TYR A 152 14.17 23.31 0.22
C TYR A 152 15.45 23.03 -0.60
N GLY A 153 15.72 23.80 -1.66
CA GLY A 153 16.91 23.62 -2.49
C GLY A 153 16.98 22.23 -3.15
N VAL A 154 15.83 21.64 -3.48
CA VAL A 154 15.73 20.32 -4.13
C VAL A 154 16.41 20.36 -5.49
N ASN A 155 16.34 21.49 -6.22
CA ASN A 155 17.05 21.69 -7.48
C ASN A 155 18.58 21.50 -7.34
N THR A 156 19.17 21.94 -6.23
CA THR A 156 20.60 21.70 -5.92
C THR A 156 20.92 20.26 -5.46
N LEU A 157 19.92 19.51 -4.98
CA LEU A 157 20.07 18.09 -4.61
C LEU A 157 19.92 17.17 -5.84
N LEU A 158 18.96 17.45 -6.72
CA LEU A 158 18.73 16.71 -7.96
C LEU A 158 19.86 16.95 -8.99
N SER A 159 20.32 18.18 -9.15
CA SER A 159 21.43 18.53 -10.07
C SER A 159 22.78 17.95 -9.63
N LYS A 160 22.95 17.62 -8.35
CA LYS A 160 24.19 17.00 -7.85
C LYS A 160 24.29 15.51 -8.16
N GLY A 161 23.20 14.87 -8.61
CA GLY A 161 23.16 13.49 -9.06
C GLY A 161 23.57 12.48 -7.99
N TYR A 162 22.76 11.46 -7.76
CA TYR A 162 23.29 10.21 -7.22
C TYR A 162 24.25 9.63 -8.27
N VAL A 163 25.52 10.01 -8.21
CA VAL A 163 26.58 9.38 -9.00
C VAL A 163 26.81 8.01 -8.38
N HIS A 164 26.21 6.97 -8.95
CA HIS A 164 26.66 5.60 -8.71
C HIS A 164 28.14 5.53 -9.08
N LYS A 165 28.99 5.39 -8.07
CA LYS A 165 30.33 4.83 -8.21
C LYS A 165 30.26 3.34 -7.96
#